data_AF-Q0AJT4-F1
#
_entry.id   AF-Q0AJT4-F1
#
_cell.length_a   1.000
_cell.length_b   1.000
_cell.length_c   1.000
_cell.angle_alpha   90.00
_cell.angle_beta   90.00
_cell.angle_gamma   90.00
#
_symmetry.space_group_name_H-M   'P 1'
#
loop_
_entity.id
_entity.type
_entity.pdbx_description
1 polymer ?
#
loop_
_entity_poly.entity_id
_entity_poly.type
_entity_poly.pdbx_seq_one_letter_code
_entity_poly.pdbx_strand_id
1 'polypeptide(L)'
;MKSIALAVLGLCVLITATPLSALQAAEPLIVVEDRGGVSALPYYEALNLQPRTSGIQRPPVPIPQLPSTIDGEAQMLPVRSAKLTPGAVVRRVIEAPGLQPFFLIGDDETSHAWLRRHAASLHERNAAGLVVNVETMQGLERLRTLAPGLQLWPVSADDLAERLGLHHYPALITATGIEQ
;
A
#
# COMPACT_ATOMS: atom_id res chain seq x y z
N MET A 1 -32.50 16.27 -70.66
CA MET A 1 -31.90 17.55 -70.20
C MET A 1 -32.84 18.18 -69.18
N LYS A 2 -32.34 18.43 -67.95
CA LYS A 2 -32.91 19.22 -66.82
C LYS A 2 -34.29 18.76 -66.25
N SER A 3 -34.44 18.27 -65.02
CA SER A 3 -34.09 18.77 -63.65
C SER A 3 -35.23 19.57 -62.97
N ILE A 4 -35.77 18.98 -61.88
CA ILE A 4 -36.19 19.58 -60.57
C ILE A 4 -37.61 20.20 -60.44
N ALA A 5 -38.40 19.67 -59.48
CA ALA A 5 -38.96 20.35 -58.27
C ALA A 5 -40.19 19.56 -57.73
N LEU A 6 -40.09 18.90 -56.57
CA LEU A 6 -40.48 19.35 -55.21
C LEU A 6 -42.00 19.23 -54.92
N ALA A 7 -42.38 18.22 -54.11
CA ALA A 7 -43.00 18.33 -52.78
C ALA A 7 -44.37 17.62 -52.85
N VAL A 8 -44.82 16.82 -51.88
CA VAL A 8 -45.44 17.26 -50.62
C VAL A 8 -45.77 15.98 -49.80
N LEU A 9 -45.31 15.98 -48.54
CA LEU A 9 -46.00 15.58 -47.29
C LEU A 9 -46.65 14.18 -47.10
N GLY A 10 -46.29 13.56 -45.98
CA GLY A 10 -46.99 12.48 -45.28
C GLY A 10 -45.95 11.55 -44.63
N LEU A 11 -45.98 11.14 -43.38
CA LEU A 11 -46.97 11.13 -42.29
C LEU A 11 -46.18 10.70 -41.03
N CYS A 12 -46.50 11.25 -39.86
CA CYS A 12 -45.92 10.92 -38.55
C CYS A 12 -45.90 9.42 -38.20
N VAL A 13 -44.78 8.90 -37.67
CA VAL A 13 -44.77 7.91 -36.57
C VAL A 13 -43.55 8.16 -35.68
N LEU A 14 -43.80 8.58 -34.44
CA LEU A 14 -42.83 8.67 -33.34
C LEU A 14 -42.49 7.27 -32.84
N ILE A 15 -41.24 6.85 -32.94
CA ILE A 15 -40.72 5.62 -32.32
C ILE A 15 -40.21 6.00 -30.92
N THR A 16 -41.03 5.79 -29.89
CA THR A 16 -40.56 5.83 -28.51
C THR A 16 -39.87 4.50 -28.19
N ALA A 17 -38.54 4.50 -28.23
CA ALA A 17 -37.74 3.38 -27.77
C ALA A 17 -37.72 3.34 -26.23
N THR A 18 -38.50 2.44 -25.64
CA THR A 18 -38.37 2.10 -24.22
C THR A 18 -37.25 1.05 -24.08
N PRO A 19 -36.21 1.28 -23.26
CA PRO A 19 -35.27 0.22 -22.94
C PRO A 19 -35.97 -0.78 -22.00
N LEU A 20 -36.12 -2.02 -22.47
CA LEU A 20 -36.54 -3.16 -21.68
C LEU A 20 -35.38 -3.48 -20.71
N SER A 21 -35.45 -2.96 -19.49
CA SER A 21 -34.52 -3.33 -18.43
C SER A 21 -34.74 -4.81 -18.09
N ALA A 22 -33.84 -5.67 -18.55
CA ALA A 22 -33.77 -7.05 -18.13
C ALA A 22 -33.44 -7.09 -16.63
N LEU A 23 -34.46 -7.32 -15.80
CA LEU A 23 -34.24 -7.69 -14.41
C LEU A 23 -33.71 -9.12 -14.42
N GLN A 24 -32.38 -9.25 -14.44
CA GLN A 24 -31.71 -10.53 -14.30
C GLN A 24 -31.92 -10.99 -12.85
N ALA A 25 -33.07 -11.61 -12.59
CA ALA A 25 -33.28 -12.39 -11.39
C ALA A 25 -32.26 -13.53 -11.47
N ALA A 26 -31.21 -13.45 -10.64
CA ALA A 26 -30.33 -14.58 -10.42
C ALA A 26 -31.21 -15.79 -10.07
N GLU A 27 -31.12 -16.86 -10.87
CA GLU A 27 -31.81 -18.11 -10.54
C GLU A 27 -31.50 -18.45 -9.08
N PRO A 28 -32.51 -18.76 -8.25
CA PRO A 28 -32.27 -19.13 -6.87
C PRO A 28 -31.39 -20.39 -6.88
N LEU A 29 -30.24 -20.29 -6.21
CA LEU A 29 -29.26 -21.36 -6.10
C LEU A 29 -29.96 -22.65 -5.63
N ILE A 30 -29.74 -23.74 -6.35
CA ILE A 30 -30.19 -25.07 -5.92
C ILE A 30 -29.28 -25.50 -4.77
N VAL A 31 -29.82 -25.49 -3.55
CA VAL A 31 -29.13 -25.98 -2.37
C VAL A 31 -29.03 -27.50 -2.47
N VAL A 32 -27.85 -28.00 -2.83
CA VAL A 32 -27.58 -29.44 -3.00
C VAL A 32 -27.62 -30.19 -1.66
N GLU A 33 -27.19 -29.53 -0.59
CA GLU A 33 -27.20 -30.07 0.78
C GLU A 33 -27.15 -28.90 1.77
N ASP A 34 -28.17 -28.74 2.63
CA ASP A 34 -28.14 -27.81 3.76
C ASP A 34 -27.78 -28.60 5.03
N ARG A 35 -26.54 -28.47 5.51
CA ARG A 35 -26.12 -29.02 6.80
C ARG A 35 -26.26 -28.02 7.95
N GLY A 36 -26.77 -26.83 7.66
CA GLY A 36 -27.21 -25.87 8.66
C GLY A 36 -28.62 -26.21 9.17
N GLY A 37 -29.18 -25.33 9.99
CA GLY A 37 -30.57 -25.46 10.48
C GLY A 37 -30.69 -25.84 11.95
N VAL A 38 -29.61 -26.31 12.58
CA VAL A 38 -29.58 -26.42 14.05
C VAL A 38 -29.34 -25.03 14.62
N SER A 39 -30.32 -24.54 15.36
CA SER A 39 -30.21 -23.23 16.00
C SER A 39 -29.02 -23.21 16.96
N ALA A 40 -28.14 -22.24 16.80
CA ALA A 40 -27.07 -22.00 17.76
C ALA A 40 -27.56 -21.29 19.04
N LEU A 41 -28.85 -20.97 19.14
CA LEU A 41 -29.46 -20.29 20.29
C LEU A 41 -29.09 -20.93 21.65
N PRO A 42 -29.04 -22.26 21.82
CA PRO A 42 -28.65 -22.88 23.09
C PRO A 42 -27.24 -22.49 23.56
N TYR A 43 -26.32 -22.23 22.64
CA TYR A 43 -24.97 -21.77 22.97
C TYR A 43 -24.95 -20.29 23.41
N TYR A 44 -25.93 -19.49 23.00
CA TYR A 44 -26.05 -18.08 23.37
C TYR A 44 -26.91 -17.87 24.63
N GLU A 45 -27.87 -18.74 24.92
CA GLU A 45 -28.68 -18.71 26.14
C GLU A 45 -27.80 -18.83 27.39
N ALA A 46 -26.77 -19.69 27.34
CA ALA A 46 -25.79 -19.83 28.41
C ALA A 46 -24.98 -18.55 28.68
N LEU A 47 -24.89 -17.63 27.71
CA LEU A 47 -24.18 -16.36 27.82
C LEU A 47 -25.04 -15.24 28.43
N ASN A 48 -26.32 -15.51 28.72
CA ASN A 48 -27.29 -14.56 29.29
C ASN A 48 -27.21 -13.17 28.63
N LEU A 49 -27.16 -13.17 27.28
CA LEU A 49 -27.01 -11.95 26.51
C LEU A 49 -28.24 -11.07 26.73
N GLN A 50 -28.04 -9.91 27.35
CA GLN A 50 -29.12 -8.95 27.54
C GLN A 50 -29.63 -8.53 26.16
N PRO A 51 -30.96 -8.56 25.90
CA PRO A 51 -31.54 -8.02 24.69
C PRO A 51 -31.01 -6.61 24.47
N ARG A 52 -30.60 -6.27 23.24
CA ARG A 52 -30.27 -4.87 22.92
C ARG A 52 -31.56 -4.06 23.00
N THR A 53 -31.91 -3.61 24.19
CA THR A 53 -32.97 -2.62 24.38
C THR A 53 -32.49 -1.37 23.67
N SER A 54 -33.24 -0.93 22.65
CA SER A 54 -32.96 0.22 21.77
C SER A 54 -33.00 1.58 22.51
N GLY A 55 -32.38 1.67 23.68
CA GLY A 55 -32.41 2.84 24.56
C GLY A 55 -31.20 3.00 25.48
N ILE A 56 -30.28 2.03 25.54
CA ILE A 56 -28.99 2.26 26.20
C ILE A 56 -28.06 2.84 25.15
N GLN A 57 -27.82 4.16 25.22
CA GLN A 57 -26.66 4.76 24.56
C GLN A 57 -25.44 3.96 24.98
N ARG A 58 -24.88 3.17 24.05
CA ARG A 58 -23.61 2.51 24.25
C ARG A 58 -22.63 3.64 24.62
N PRO A 59 -21.99 3.63 25.80
CA PRO A 59 -20.91 4.57 26.03
C PRO A 59 -19.98 4.44 24.84
N PRO A 60 -19.65 5.54 24.13
CA PRO A 60 -18.83 5.45 22.93
C PRO A 60 -17.59 4.66 23.32
N VAL A 61 -17.41 3.49 22.69
CA VAL A 61 -16.18 2.72 22.86
C VAL A 61 -15.09 3.68 22.41
N PRO A 62 -14.15 4.07 23.29
CA PRO A 62 -13.06 4.95 22.88
C PRO A 62 -12.34 4.23 21.75
N ILE A 63 -12.48 4.73 20.52
CA ILE A 63 -11.70 4.26 19.40
C ILE A 63 -10.29 4.78 19.70
N PRO A 64 -9.28 3.91 19.91
CA PRO A 64 -7.92 4.37 20.07
C PRO A 64 -7.58 5.20 18.84
N GLN A 65 -7.31 6.50 19.02
CA GLN A 65 -6.82 7.32 17.92
C GLN A 65 -5.45 6.73 17.56
N LEU A 66 -5.30 6.23 16.32
CA LEU A 66 -3.98 5.85 15.85
C LEU A 66 -3.08 7.08 16.00
N PRO A 67 -1.90 6.95 16.65
CA PRO A 67 -0.95 8.05 16.69
C PRO A 67 -0.70 8.54 15.27
N SER A 68 -0.50 9.85 15.10
CA SER A 68 -0.14 10.38 13.80
C SER A 68 1.14 9.67 13.31
N THR A 69 1.32 9.49 12.01
CA THR A 69 2.48 8.76 11.46
C THR A 69 3.80 9.32 11.99
N ILE A 70 3.86 10.64 12.21
CA ILE A 70 5.02 11.32 12.81
C ILE A 70 5.24 10.90 14.27
N ASP A 71 4.18 10.84 15.09
CA ASP A 71 4.27 10.38 16.49
C ASP A 71 4.67 8.91 16.58
N GLY A 72 4.23 8.08 15.63
CA GLY A 72 4.63 6.69 15.51
C GLY A 72 6.10 6.53 15.13
N GLU A 73 6.58 7.31 14.15
CA GLU A 73 7.98 7.28 13.70
C GLU A 73 8.94 7.78 14.77
N ALA A 74 8.56 8.82 15.52
CA ALA A 74 9.39 9.32 16.63
C ALA A 74 9.64 8.26 17.71
N GLN A 75 8.69 7.33 17.91
CA GLN A 75 8.85 6.20 18.83
C GLN A 75 9.76 5.09 18.30
N MET A 76 10.01 5.04 16.98
CA MET A 76 10.92 4.07 16.36
C MET A 76 12.39 4.51 16.43
N LEU A 77 12.65 5.77 16.75
CA LEU A 77 13.99 6.34 16.81
C LEU A 77 14.62 6.17 18.21
N PRO A 78 15.94 5.98 18.31
CA PRO A 78 16.90 5.86 17.22
C PRO A 78 16.84 4.48 16.54
N VAL A 79 17.03 4.46 15.21
CA VAL A 79 17.21 3.22 14.46
C VAL A 79 18.69 3.01 14.18
N ARG A 80 19.22 1.85 14.56
CA ARG A 80 20.59 1.44 14.29
C ARG A 80 20.60 -0.03 13.91
N SER A 81 21.11 -0.33 12.71
CA SER A 81 21.37 -1.71 12.28
C SER A 81 22.80 -2.09 12.68
N ALA A 82 22.95 -3.12 13.51
CA ALA A 82 24.26 -3.54 14.03
C ALA A 82 25.16 -4.20 12.97
N LYS A 83 24.59 -4.79 11.93
CA LYS A 83 25.31 -5.53 10.88
C LYS A 83 25.66 -4.68 9.65
N LEU A 84 25.28 -3.40 9.65
CA LEU A 84 25.43 -2.49 8.52
C LEU A 84 26.26 -1.26 8.90
N THR A 85 27.19 -0.89 8.02
CA THR A 85 28.05 0.29 8.19
C THR A 85 28.11 1.13 6.92
N PRO A 86 28.31 2.46 7.00
CA PRO A 86 28.58 3.25 5.81
C PRO A 86 29.82 2.73 5.09
N GLY A 87 29.75 2.49 3.79
CA GLY A 87 30.86 1.94 3.02
C GLY A 87 30.55 1.70 1.55
N ALA A 88 31.56 1.23 0.82
CA ALA A 88 31.42 0.87 -0.57
C ALA A 88 30.69 -0.49 -0.69
N VAL A 89 29.72 -0.56 -1.61
CA VAL A 89 28.99 -1.80 -1.89
C VAL A 89 29.45 -2.36 -3.22
N VAL A 90 29.98 -3.58 -3.19
CA VAL A 90 30.39 -4.27 -4.41
C VAL A 90 29.15 -4.72 -5.18
N ARG A 91 29.06 -4.27 -6.44
CA ARG A 91 27.98 -4.67 -7.34
C ARG A 91 27.98 -6.19 -7.51
N ARG A 92 26.81 -6.80 -7.35
CA ARG A 92 26.62 -8.24 -7.58
C ARG A 92 25.25 -8.51 -8.18
N VAL A 93 25.17 -9.55 -9.00
CA VAL A 93 23.91 -10.05 -9.55
C VAL A 93 23.23 -10.92 -8.50
N ILE A 94 21.92 -10.79 -8.37
CA ILE A 94 21.06 -11.67 -7.58
C ILE A 94 19.86 -12.07 -8.43
N GLU A 95 19.25 -13.21 -8.11
CA GLU A 95 18.00 -13.66 -8.75
C GLU A 95 16.89 -13.62 -7.72
N ALA A 96 16.12 -12.54 -7.73
CA ALA A 96 14.95 -12.37 -6.85
C ALA A 96 13.72 -11.91 -7.65
N PRO A 97 13.14 -12.79 -8.50
CA PRO A 97 11.95 -12.44 -9.28
C PRO A 97 10.80 -11.98 -8.39
N GLY A 98 10.13 -10.89 -8.76
CA GLY A 98 9.02 -10.32 -7.99
C GLY A 98 9.44 -9.46 -6.80
N LEU A 99 10.74 -9.27 -6.55
CA LEU A 99 11.22 -8.34 -5.52
C LEU A 99 10.93 -6.89 -5.94
N GLN A 100 10.15 -6.18 -5.14
CA GLN A 100 10.00 -4.74 -5.27
C GLN A 100 11.36 -4.07 -5.01
N PRO A 101 11.85 -3.16 -5.87
CA PRO A 101 13.08 -2.43 -5.61
C PRO A 101 13.02 -1.68 -4.28
N PHE A 102 14.11 -1.71 -3.53
CA PHE A 102 14.26 -0.93 -2.31
C PHE A 102 15.72 -0.55 -2.09
N PHE A 103 15.97 0.48 -1.30
CA PHE A 103 17.31 0.95 -1.01
C PHE A 103 17.53 1.15 0.49
N LEU A 104 18.77 0.99 0.92
CA LEU A 104 19.21 1.22 2.29
C LEU A 104 20.08 2.47 2.35
N ILE A 105 19.77 3.37 3.28
CA ILE A 105 20.52 4.61 3.55
C ILE A 105 20.56 4.90 5.05
N GLY A 106 21.51 5.73 5.49
CA GLY A 106 21.54 6.31 6.83
C GLY A 106 21.56 7.85 6.79
N ASP A 107 21.51 8.48 7.96
CA ASP A 107 21.74 9.92 8.16
C ASP A 107 23.26 10.21 8.26
N ASP A 108 23.99 9.83 7.21
CA ASP A 108 25.44 10.08 7.07
C ASP A 108 25.75 10.74 5.71
N GLU A 109 26.94 11.31 5.58
CA GLU A 109 27.33 12.08 4.39
C GLU A 109 27.37 11.23 3.10
N THR A 110 27.80 9.97 3.20
CA THR A 110 27.88 9.06 2.04
C THR A 110 26.48 8.77 1.53
N SER A 111 25.55 8.45 2.44
CA SER A 111 24.14 8.25 2.14
C SER A 111 23.48 9.51 1.58
N HIS A 112 23.77 10.70 2.12
CA HIS A 112 23.26 11.96 1.60
C HIS A 112 23.70 12.25 0.17
N ALA A 113 25.00 12.08 -0.12
CA ALA A 113 25.55 12.29 -1.46
C ALA A 113 24.97 11.28 -2.46
N TRP A 114 24.85 10.03 -2.03
CA TRP A 114 24.27 8.95 -2.82
C TRP A 114 22.79 9.20 -3.16
N LEU A 115 21.99 9.57 -2.16
CA LEU A 115 20.56 9.81 -2.33
C LEU A 115 20.30 10.95 -3.31
N ARG A 116 21.03 12.07 -3.20
CA ARG A 116 20.90 13.20 -4.14
C ARG A 116 21.20 12.81 -5.59
N ARG A 117 22.19 11.93 -5.79
CA ARG A 117 22.59 11.47 -7.13
C ARG A 117 21.56 10.53 -7.75
N HIS A 118 20.93 9.68 -6.93
CA HIS A 118 20.08 8.59 -7.42
C HIS A 118 18.58 8.84 -7.26
N ALA A 119 18.16 9.93 -6.58
CA ALA A 119 16.75 10.21 -6.28
C ALA A 119 15.79 10.06 -7.47
N ALA A 120 16.17 10.58 -8.65
CA ALA A 120 15.34 10.47 -9.86
C ALA A 120 15.15 9.00 -10.29
N SER A 121 16.24 8.23 -10.39
CA SER A 121 16.20 6.80 -10.75
C SER A 121 15.44 5.96 -9.72
N LEU A 122 15.61 6.27 -8.43
CA LEU A 122 14.88 5.59 -7.35
C LEU A 122 13.38 5.85 -7.45
N HIS A 123 12.98 7.07 -7.79
CA HIS A 123 11.59 7.45 -7.94
C HIS A 123 10.96 6.77 -9.17
N GLU A 124 11.62 6.80 -10.32
CA GLU A 124 11.17 6.12 -11.53
C GLU A 124 10.97 4.60 -11.31
N ARG A 125 11.80 3.99 -10.47
CA ARG A 125 11.74 2.57 -10.13
C ARG A 125 10.74 2.25 -9.02
N ASN A 126 10.05 3.25 -8.46
CA ASN A 126 9.18 3.11 -7.29
C ASN A 126 9.89 2.38 -6.13
N ALA A 127 11.17 2.70 -5.93
CA ALA A 127 11.98 2.03 -4.92
C ALA A 127 11.61 2.49 -3.51
N ALA A 128 11.40 1.53 -2.59
CA ALA A 128 11.12 1.83 -1.19
C ALA A 128 12.41 2.23 -0.45
N GLY A 129 12.39 3.33 0.32
CA GLY A 129 13.54 3.78 1.07
C GLY A 129 13.53 3.31 2.51
N LEU A 130 14.56 2.57 2.91
CA LEU A 130 14.76 2.11 4.29
C LEU A 130 15.92 2.90 4.91
N VAL A 131 15.62 3.59 6.01
CA VAL A 131 16.61 4.35 6.78
C VAL A 131 17.11 3.46 7.91
N VAL A 132 18.30 2.90 7.72
CA VAL A 132 18.88 1.83 8.57
C VAL A 132 19.72 2.35 9.73
N ASN A 133 20.06 3.65 9.69
CA ASN A 133 20.82 4.33 10.71
C ASN A 133 20.37 5.80 10.80
N VAL A 134 19.62 6.16 11.84
CA VAL A 134 19.15 7.53 12.09
C VAL A 134 18.89 7.74 13.58
N GLU A 135 19.48 8.80 14.12
CA GLU A 135 19.41 9.10 15.57
C GLU A 135 18.16 9.88 15.96
N THR A 136 17.71 10.79 15.09
CA THR A 136 16.74 11.83 15.46
C THR A 136 15.73 12.06 14.35
N MET A 137 14.56 12.57 14.72
CA MET A 137 13.52 12.93 13.77
C MET A 137 14.03 13.99 12.78
N GLN A 138 14.86 14.93 13.25
CA GLN A 138 15.47 15.93 12.39
C GLN A 138 16.35 15.30 11.29
N GLY A 139 17.06 14.21 11.60
CA GLY A 139 17.82 13.45 10.61
C GLY A 139 16.95 12.83 9.53
N LEU A 140 15.84 12.21 9.94
CA LEU A 140 14.87 11.64 9.02
C LEU A 140 14.24 12.72 8.11
N GLU A 141 13.88 13.87 8.67
CA GLU A 141 13.32 14.99 7.90
C GLU A 141 14.34 15.61 6.92
N ARG A 142 15.63 15.66 7.29
CA ARG A 142 16.69 16.04 6.36
C ARG A 142 16.73 15.10 5.16
N LEU A 143 16.69 13.78 5.39
CA LEU A 143 16.68 12.78 4.32
C LEU A 143 15.46 12.95 3.40
N ARG A 144 14.28 13.20 3.97
CA ARG A 144 13.04 13.46 3.20
C ARG A 144 13.14 14.70 2.33
N THR A 145 13.81 15.74 2.83
CA THR A 145 14.06 16.97 2.06
C THR A 145 15.00 16.73 0.88
N LEU A 146 15.94 15.78 0.99
CA LEU A 146 16.88 15.45 -0.09
C LEU A 146 16.25 14.66 -1.24
N ALA A 147 15.17 13.93 -1.00
CA ALA A 147 14.47 13.14 -2.01
C ALA A 147 12.95 13.30 -1.88
N PRO A 148 12.41 14.47 -2.26
CA PRO A 148 10.97 14.69 -2.24
C PRO A 148 10.27 13.69 -3.16
N GLY A 149 9.22 13.03 -2.64
CA GLY A 149 8.46 12.03 -3.39
C GLY A 149 8.97 10.59 -3.25
N LEU A 150 10.06 10.34 -2.53
CA LEU A 150 10.41 9.00 -2.06
C LEU A 150 9.88 8.79 -0.65
N GLN A 151 9.29 7.62 -0.41
CA GLN A 151 8.88 7.21 0.94
C GLN A 151 10.09 6.64 1.67
N LEU A 152 10.40 7.23 2.83
CA LEU A 152 11.52 6.84 3.69
C LEU A 152 11.00 6.37 5.04
N TRP A 153 11.37 5.15 5.41
CA TRP A 153 10.92 4.47 6.64
C TRP A 153 12.11 4.14 7.54
N PRO A 154 12.13 4.59 8.80
CA PRO A 154 13.15 4.19 9.77
C PRO A 154 12.93 2.73 10.17
N VAL A 155 13.85 1.83 9.82
CA VAL A 155 13.72 0.37 10.05
C VAL A 155 15.10 -0.25 10.30
N SER A 156 15.21 -1.14 11.30
CA SER A 156 16.41 -1.99 11.43
C SER A 156 16.43 -3.03 10.33
N ALA A 157 17.55 -3.12 9.60
CA ALA A 157 17.71 -4.01 8.47
C ALA A 157 18.69 -5.17 8.74
N ASP A 158 18.93 -5.53 10.00
CA ASP A 158 19.90 -6.57 10.37
C ASP A 158 19.58 -7.95 9.75
N ASP A 159 18.32 -8.38 9.82
CA ASP A 159 17.89 -9.65 9.21
C ASP A 159 18.00 -9.61 7.68
N LEU A 160 17.69 -8.46 7.09
CA LEU A 160 17.78 -8.25 5.64
C LEU A 160 19.25 -8.24 5.18
N ALA A 161 20.12 -7.60 5.94
CA ALA A 161 21.55 -7.54 5.71
C ALA A 161 22.16 -8.95 5.71
N GLU A 162 21.80 -9.77 6.69
CA GLU A 162 22.26 -11.16 6.78
C GLU A 162 21.77 -12.01 5.61
N ARG A 163 20.49 -11.92 5.26
CA ARG A 163 19.90 -12.68 4.14
C ARG A 163 20.51 -12.33 2.79
N LEU A 164 20.90 -11.08 2.58
CA LEU A 164 21.51 -10.61 1.34
C LEU A 164 23.04 -10.65 1.36
N GLY A 165 23.66 -11.02 2.50
CA GLY A 165 25.11 -10.93 2.69
C GLY A 165 25.62 -9.51 2.44
N LEU A 166 24.87 -8.51 2.93
CA LEU A 166 25.17 -7.08 2.79
C LEU A 166 25.75 -6.56 4.10
N HIS A 167 26.89 -5.90 4.03
CA HIS A 167 27.59 -5.34 5.19
C HIS A 167 27.69 -3.82 5.16
N HIS A 168 27.49 -3.24 3.98
CA HIS A 168 27.67 -1.82 3.74
C HIS A 168 26.44 -1.20 3.09
N TYR A 169 26.24 0.08 3.37
CA TYR A 169 25.26 0.96 2.74
C TYR A 169 25.96 2.30 2.41
N PRO A 170 25.41 3.15 1.52
CA PRO A 170 24.12 3.03 0.84
C PRO A 170 24.11 2.00 -0.30
N ALA A 171 22.96 1.37 -0.55
CA ALA A 171 22.77 0.37 -1.61
C ALA A 171 21.35 0.39 -2.19
N LEU A 172 21.21 0.14 -3.49
CA LEU A 172 19.97 -0.21 -4.18
C LEU A 172 19.92 -1.72 -4.40
N ILE A 173 18.79 -2.33 -4.01
CA ILE A 173 18.50 -3.74 -4.21
C ILE A 173 17.33 -3.84 -5.21
N THR A 174 17.52 -4.63 -6.25
CA THR A 174 16.52 -4.90 -7.30
C THR A 174 16.36 -6.41 -7.50
N ALA A 175 15.36 -6.82 -8.28
CA ALA A 175 15.15 -8.22 -8.63
C ALA A 175 16.36 -8.89 -9.33
N THR A 176 17.27 -8.10 -9.91
CA THR A 176 18.40 -8.59 -10.73
C THR A 176 19.77 -8.28 -10.13
N GLY A 177 19.86 -7.45 -9.09
CA GLY A 177 21.16 -7.03 -8.58
C GLY A 177 21.12 -6.15 -7.35
N ILE A 178 22.28 -6.10 -6.70
CA ILE A 178 22.61 -5.18 -5.62
C ILE A 178 23.72 -4.27 -6.14
N GLU A 179 23.53 -2.96 -6.04
CA GLU A 179 24.49 -1.95 -6.48
C GLU A 179 24.45 -0.68 -5.64
N GLN A 180 25.45 0.18 -5.81
CA GLN A 180 25.51 1.52 -5.23
C GLN A 180 25.43 2.53 -6.38
#